data_AF-A0A031FYX6-F1
#
_entry.id   AF-A0A031FYX6-F1
#
_cell.length_a   1.000
_cell.length_b   1.000
_cell.length_c   1.000
_cell.angle_alpha   90.00
_cell.angle_beta   90.00
_cell.angle_gamma   90.00
#
_symmetry.space_group_name_H-M   'P 1'
#
loop_
_entity.id
_entity.type
_entity.pdbx_description
1 polymer ?
#
loop_
_entity_poly.entity_id
_entity_poly.type
_entity_poly.pdbx_seq_one_letter_code
_entity_poly.pdbx_strand_id
1 'polypeptide(L)'
;MTDQKTNPETPDEAGSSVEDLDVTVVRAPETAVYEAAGADQETEAYDFSTDAAGDGEAYVAEPVVAEEPTEAAGPAVDAAQPAESEPGEGHIPPQYGVGPFSLREVSLLGVWALAFLFSFFPLYANDQFTRLLGGGTVWTSGIDWVLTIGVPTVAVFLVTLRRFSPDGIRRVGSLGIDQFASVAFSVSAVVWLSWLWANIARGAATGVWLSSWVVWVEVILMAAGVALTVLAPFIPPFHEDFLHRTETLAHRVARRARPVVARPLSDARFTMAAPSVDPDPAPYGDPIDDDEPAPAPASAQQAFWALSPVERDVVDENGLPVFRVGPTAWALVIEDRGDSFVVRHEDGRIGYLTDVSGVTRG
;
A
#
# COMPACT_ATOMS: atom_id res chain seq x y z
N MET A 1 36.99 23.62 84.47
CA MET A 1 38.05 22.63 84.20
C MET A 1 37.41 21.45 83.49
N THR A 2 38.15 20.92 82.52
CA THR A 2 37.82 20.13 81.32
C THR A 2 37.38 18.67 81.52
N ASP A 3 36.54 18.20 80.56
CA ASP A 3 36.55 16.93 79.79
C ASP A 3 36.77 15.52 80.39
N GLN A 4 35.82 14.62 80.05
CA GLN A 4 35.94 13.32 79.34
C GLN A 4 36.49 12.02 80.01
N LYS A 5 35.93 10.88 79.51
CA LYS A 5 36.38 9.44 79.51
C LYS A 5 36.10 8.60 80.76
N THR A 6 35.78 7.29 80.75
CA THR A 6 35.75 6.19 79.74
C THR A 6 35.01 4.97 80.36
N ASN A 7 34.41 4.11 79.52
CA ASN A 7 34.06 2.69 79.78
C ASN A 7 35.22 1.79 79.23
N PRO A 8 35.24 0.43 79.26
CA PRO A 8 34.69 -0.64 80.15
C PRO A 8 35.79 -1.65 80.62
N GLU A 9 35.44 -2.66 81.43
CA GLU A 9 36.19 -3.93 81.51
C GLU A 9 35.27 -5.17 81.46
N THR A 10 35.71 -6.17 80.69
CA THR A 10 35.22 -7.56 80.59
C THR A 10 36.46 -8.44 80.79
N PRO A 11 36.40 -9.59 81.50
CA PRO A 11 37.55 -10.45 81.65
C PRO A 11 37.62 -11.60 80.63
N ASP A 12 38.85 -12.07 80.47
CA ASP A 12 39.45 -12.88 79.40
C ASP A 12 39.67 -14.36 79.81
N GLU A 13 40.18 -15.14 78.83
CA GLU A 13 40.88 -16.45 78.89
C GLU A 13 40.06 -17.76 78.75
N ALA A 14 40.50 -18.81 78.03
CA ALA A 14 41.60 -19.05 77.05
C ALA A 14 41.46 -20.51 76.52
N GLY A 15 42.03 -20.83 75.33
CA GLY A 15 42.39 -22.20 74.95
C GLY A 15 42.33 -22.56 73.45
N SER A 16 43.48 -22.55 72.78
CA SER A 16 43.71 -22.75 71.33
C SER A 16 43.86 -24.21 70.86
N SER A 17 43.63 -24.46 69.56
CA SER A 17 44.51 -25.31 68.71
C SER A 17 44.35 -24.96 67.21
N VAL A 18 45.48 -24.68 66.57
CA VAL A 18 45.75 -24.39 65.14
C VAL A 18 46.12 -25.73 64.46
N GLU A 19 45.68 -26.09 63.24
CA GLU A 19 46.31 -25.97 61.90
C GLU A 19 45.45 -26.89 60.99
N ASP A 20 45.02 -26.51 59.78
CA ASP A 20 45.79 -26.74 58.55
C ASP A 20 45.30 -25.84 57.39
N LEU A 21 46.27 -25.35 56.62
CA LEU A 21 46.15 -24.53 55.43
C LEU A 21 46.04 -25.43 54.19
N ASP A 22 45.21 -25.04 53.22
CA ASP A 22 45.54 -25.31 51.82
C ASP A 22 45.21 -24.09 50.95
N VAL A 23 46.27 -23.46 50.46
CA VAL A 23 46.27 -22.34 49.52
C VAL A 23 46.91 -22.87 48.25
N THR A 24 46.20 -22.81 47.13
CA THR A 24 46.83 -22.75 45.81
C THR A 24 46.23 -21.60 45.02
N VAL A 25 47.11 -20.67 44.64
CA VAL A 25 46.83 -19.47 43.85
C VAL A 25 47.09 -19.76 42.36
N VAL A 26 46.43 -18.96 41.50
CA VAL A 26 46.76 -18.60 40.09
C VAL A 26 45.95 -19.31 38.99
N ARG A 27 45.00 -18.60 38.37
CA ARG A 27 45.10 -18.05 36.97
C ARG A 27 43.90 -17.14 36.61
N ALA A 28 44.18 -16.12 35.78
CA ALA A 28 43.33 -15.03 35.29
C ALA A 28 42.17 -15.48 34.35
N PRO A 29 41.21 -14.60 33.97
CA PRO A 29 40.00 -15.02 33.27
C PRO A 29 40.28 -15.37 31.81
N GLU A 30 39.89 -16.57 31.39
CA GLU A 30 39.88 -16.96 29.98
C GLU A 30 38.73 -16.26 29.26
N THR A 31 39.12 -15.44 28.29
CA THR A 31 38.30 -14.94 27.19
C THR A 31 37.70 -16.11 26.42
N ALA A 32 36.38 -16.29 26.47
CA ALA A 32 35.68 -17.17 25.55
C ALA A 32 35.53 -16.48 24.19
N VAL A 33 36.51 -16.74 23.32
CA VAL A 33 36.42 -16.58 21.87
C VAL A 33 35.44 -17.64 21.36
N TYR A 34 34.31 -17.21 20.82
CA TYR A 34 33.48 -18.06 19.97
C TYR A 34 34.00 -17.93 18.53
N GLU A 35 34.88 -18.86 18.15
CA GLU A 35 35.32 -19.05 16.77
C GLU A 35 34.37 -20.01 16.04
N ALA A 36 34.25 -19.74 14.75
CA ALA A 36 33.25 -20.19 13.81
C ALA A 36 33.11 -21.71 13.64
N ALA A 37 31.87 -22.15 13.48
CA ALA A 37 31.54 -23.26 12.59
C ALA A 37 30.84 -22.67 11.36
N GLY A 38 31.58 -22.60 10.25
CA GLY A 38 31.03 -22.34 8.93
C GLY A 38 30.30 -23.56 8.39
N ALA A 39 29.15 -23.32 7.78
CA ALA A 39 28.62 -24.13 6.71
C ALA A 39 27.85 -23.19 5.78
N ASP A 40 28.45 -22.99 4.62
CA ASP A 40 28.06 -22.09 3.56
C ASP A 40 26.67 -22.42 3.01
N GLN A 41 25.83 -21.39 2.87
CA GLN A 41 24.82 -21.36 1.82
C GLN A 41 24.67 -19.93 1.32
N GLU A 42 24.88 -19.80 0.02
CA GLU A 42 25.08 -18.60 -0.76
C GLU A 42 24.06 -17.48 -0.50
N THR A 43 24.59 -16.29 -0.24
CA THR A 43 23.94 -15.03 -0.54
C THR A 43 23.83 -14.88 -2.05
N GLU A 44 22.69 -15.24 -2.64
CA GLU A 44 22.33 -14.70 -3.95
C GLU A 44 21.83 -13.26 -3.76
N ALA A 45 22.63 -12.33 -4.30
CA ALA A 45 22.23 -10.96 -4.54
C ALA A 45 21.07 -10.97 -5.54
N TYR A 46 19.88 -10.60 -5.09
CA TYR A 46 18.74 -10.42 -5.99
C TYR A 46 18.88 -9.07 -6.69
N ASP A 47 19.23 -9.12 -7.97
CA ASP A 47 19.31 -7.97 -8.87
C ASP A 47 17.90 -7.43 -9.17
N PHE A 48 17.68 -6.14 -8.94
CA PHE A 48 16.43 -5.45 -9.25
C PHE A 48 16.59 -4.72 -10.58
N SER A 49 16.36 -5.44 -11.68
CA SER A 49 16.01 -4.94 -13.04
C SER A 49 15.80 -6.19 -13.90
N THR A 50 14.61 -6.59 -14.31
CA THR A 50 13.84 -5.99 -15.41
C THR A 50 12.57 -6.83 -15.54
N ASP A 51 11.40 -6.20 -15.57
CA ASP A 51 10.31 -6.48 -16.51
C ASP A 51 9.05 -5.73 -16.06
N ALA A 52 8.94 -4.54 -16.64
CA ALA A 52 7.71 -3.81 -16.78
C ALA A 52 7.04 -4.28 -18.07
N ALA A 53 5.87 -4.92 -17.98
CA ALA A 53 4.82 -4.80 -19.00
C ALA A 53 3.55 -5.54 -18.56
N GLY A 54 2.42 -4.88 -18.84
CA GLY A 54 1.09 -5.47 -19.01
C GLY A 54 0.31 -5.84 -17.75
N ASP A 55 -1.01 -5.85 -17.72
CA ASP A 55 -2.00 -5.21 -18.58
C ASP A 55 -3.19 -4.91 -17.67
N GLY A 56 -3.76 -3.73 -17.81
CA GLY A 56 -5.00 -3.33 -17.18
C GLY A 56 -6.04 -3.16 -18.28
N GLU A 57 -6.94 -4.13 -18.42
CA GLU A 57 -8.16 -3.94 -19.19
C GLU A 57 -9.24 -3.35 -18.28
N ALA A 58 -9.59 -2.12 -18.63
CA ALA A 58 -10.81 -1.46 -18.22
C ALA A 58 -11.98 -2.00 -19.06
N TYR A 59 -13.05 -2.35 -18.38
CA TYR A 59 -14.37 -2.54 -18.96
C TYR A 59 -14.88 -1.20 -19.54
N VAL A 60 -15.31 -1.20 -20.80
CA VAL A 60 -16.19 -0.17 -21.37
C VAL A 60 -17.41 -0.88 -21.96
N ALA A 61 -18.57 -0.30 -21.66
CA ALA A 61 -19.90 -0.83 -21.86
C ALA A 61 -20.32 -1.00 -23.32
N GLU A 62 -21.15 -2.00 -23.58
CA GLU A 62 -21.89 -2.16 -24.83
C GLU A 62 -23.07 -1.18 -24.95
N PRO A 63 -23.43 -0.76 -26.18
CA PRO A 63 -24.60 0.04 -26.47
C PRO A 63 -25.83 -0.85 -26.68
N VAL A 64 -26.94 -0.57 -26.02
CA VAL A 64 -28.22 -1.22 -26.32
C VAL A 64 -29.12 -0.24 -27.07
N VAL A 65 -29.55 -0.74 -28.22
CA VAL A 65 -30.36 -0.15 -29.28
C VAL A 65 -31.77 0.17 -28.79
N ALA A 66 -32.33 1.24 -29.37
CA ALA A 66 -33.70 1.71 -29.17
C ALA A 66 -34.74 0.69 -29.65
N GLU A 67 -35.73 0.40 -28.81
CA GLU A 67 -37.02 -0.14 -29.22
C GLU A 67 -38.13 0.80 -28.72
N GLU A 68 -38.90 1.35 -29.66
CA GLU A 68 -40.16 2.04 -29.37
C GLU A 68 -41.24 1.04 -28.95
N PRO A 69 -42.14 1.44 -28.02
CA PRO A 69 -43.51 0.96 -28.09
C PRO A 69 -44.55 2.09 -27.96
N THR A 70 -45.32 2.20 -29.04
CA THR A 70 -46.79 2.32 -29.14
C THR A 70 -47.56 3.10 -28.06
N GLU A 71 -48.18 4.17 -28.52
CA GLU A 71 -49.22 5.02 -27.92
C GLU A 71 -50.42 4.25 -27.34
N ALA A 72 -50.74 4.49 -26.07
CA ALA A 72 -52.07 4.26 -25.47
C ALA A 72 -52.37 5.31 -24.39
N ALA A 73 -53.42 6.10 -24.62
CA ALA A 73 -53.84 7.24 -23.82
C ALA A 73 -54.47 6.86 -22.45
N GLY A 74 -54.15 7.64 -21.41
CA GLY A 74 -54.80 7.67 -20.09
C GLY A 74 -54.33 8.89 -19.27
N PRO A 75 -55.17 9.50 -18.40
CA PRO A 75 -55.13 10.94 -18.14
C PRO A 75 -54.08 11.41 -17.12
N ALA A 76 -53.71 12.67 -17.29
CA ALA A 76 -52.70 13.45 -16.57
C ALA A 76 -52.83 13.41 -15.03
N VAL A 77 -51.70 13.15 -14.38
CA VAL A 77 -51.47 13.48 -12.98
C VAL A 77 -50.21 14.34 -12.92
N ASP A 78 -50.39 15.59 -12.52
CA ASP A 78 -49.36 16.60 -12.33
C ASP A 78 -48.37 16.15 -11.25
N ALA A 79 -47.18 15.74 -11.66
CA ALA A 79 -46.07 15.41 -10.78
C ALA A 79 -44.89 16.30 -11.17
N ALA A 80 -44.69 17.36 -10.39
CA ALA A 80 -43.57 18.28 -10.52
C ALA A 80 -42.24 17.51 -10.62
N GLN A 81 -41.61 17.60 -11.79
CA GLN A 81 -40.23 17.20 -12.00
C GLN A 81 -39.34 18.06 -11.08
N PRO A 82 -38.49 17.47 -10.21
CA PRO A 82 -37.42 18.26 -9.61
C PRO A 82 -36.48 18.66 -10.75
N ALA A 83 -36.35 19.96 -10.97
CA ALA A 83 -35.40 20.51 -11.93
C ALA A 83 -34.01 19.92 -11.65
N GLU A 84 -33.47 19.24 -12.65
CA GLU A 84 -32.05 18.88 -12.70
C GLU A 84 -31.26 20.17 -12.48
N SER A 85 -30.59 20.22 -11.33
CA SER A 85 -29.64 21.27 -11.01
C SER A 85 -28.44 21.01 -11.89
N GLU A 86 -28.17 21.90 -12.83
CA GLU A 86 -26.85 21.93 -13.48
C GLU A 86 -25.77 21.99 -12.37
N PRO A 87 -24.64 21.29 -12.54
CA PRO A 87 -23.53 21.38 -11.60
C PRO A 87 -22.96 22.79 -11.69
N GLY A 88 -23.47 23.69 -10.85
CA GLY A 88 -22.89 25.01 -10.66
C GLY A 88 -21.41 24.84 -10.37
N GLU A 89 -20.58 25.57 -11.11
CA GLU A 89 -19.13 25.65 -10.94
C GLU A 89 -18.76 25.55 -9.45
N GLY A 90 -18.10 24.45 -9.10
CA GLY A 90 -17.92 23.98 -7.72
C GLY A 90 -17.25 25.02 -6.84
N HIS A 91 -18.06 25.79 -6.12
CA HIS A 91 -17.59 26.62 -5.02
C HIS A 91 -17.22 25.67 -3.87
N ILE A 92 -15.97 25.23 -3.83
CA ILE A 92 -15.44 24.48 -2.68
C ILE A 92 -15.52 25.42 -1.47
N PRO A 93 -16.32 25.10 -0.44
CA PRO A 93 -16.44 25.95 0.73
C PRO A 93 -15.06 26.10 1.40
N PRO A 94 -14.69 27.30 1.87
CA PRO A 94 -13.39 27.52 2.51
C PRO A 94 -13.26 26.62 3.73
N GLN A 95 -12.28 25.72 3.72
CA GLN A 95 -12.01 24.85 4.85
C GLN A 95 -11.49 25.70 6.01
N TYR A 96 -12.17 25.65 7.15
CA TYR A 96 -11.70 26.32 8.36
C TYR A 96 -10.43 25.64 8.87
N GLY A 97 -9.34 26.40 8.94
CA GLY A 97 -8.01 25.95 9.37
C GLY A 97 -7.25 27.07 10.06
N VAL A 98 -6.13 26.73 10.70
CA VAL A 98 -5.24 27.71 11.34
C VAL A 98 -3.99 27.84 10.48
N GLY A 99 -3.89 28.91 9.71
CA GLY A 99 -2.80 29.11 8.75
C GLY A 99 -2.80 28.01 7.68
N PRO A 100 -1.67 27.32 7.41
CA PRO A 100 -1.60 26.27 6.39
C PRO A 100 -2.13 24.90 6.86
N PHE A 101 -2.62 24.80 8.10
CA PHE A 101 -3.02 23.53 8.72
C PHE A 101 -4.52 23.39 8.86
N SER A 102 -5.04 22.18 8.64
CA SER A 102 -6.43 21.87 8.97
C SER A 102 -6.64 21.73 10.48
N LEU A 103 -7.88 21.89 10.95
CA LEU A 103 -8.21 21.72 12.38
C LEU A 103 -7.73 20.38 12.94
N ARG A 104 -7.78 19.32 12.14
CA ARG A 104 -7.29 17.98 12.49
C ARG A 104 -5.80 17.99 12.76
N GLU A 105 -5.01 18.59 11.86
CA GLU A 105 -3.55 18.65 11.97
C GLU A 105 -3.12 19.50 13.15
N VAL A 106 -3.79 20.63 13.39
CA VAL A 106 -3.54 21.48 14.57
C VAL A 106 -3.84 20.71 15.85
N SER A 107 -4.96 19.99 15.89
CA SER A 107 -5.33 19.16 17.03
C SER A 107 -4.32 18.04 17.28
N LEU A 108 -3.87 17.38 16.20
CA LEU A 108 -2.86 16.31 16.29
C LEU A 108 -1.51 16.85 16.77
N LEU A 109 -1.07 18.00 16.25
CA LEU A 109 0.11 18.71 16.72
C LEU A 109 0.00 19.09 18.19
N GLY A 110 -1.17 19.58 18.64
CA GLY A 110 -1.42 19.93 20.04
C GLY A 110 -1.37 18.72 20.98
N VAL A 111 -2.04 17.63 20.61
CA VAL A 111 -2.02 16.35 21.36
C VAL A 111 -0.59 15.81 21.45
N TRP A 112 0.14 15.80 20.34
CA TRP A 112 1.53 15.38 20.32
C TRP A 112 2.44 16.29 21.15
N ALA A 113 2.28 17.61 21.06
CA ALA A 113 3.11 18.55 21.82
C ALA A 113 2.93 18.37 23.33
N LEU A 114 1.69 18.13 23.78
CA LEU A 114 1.41 17.81 25.17
C LEU A 114 2.03 16.47 25.59
N ALA A 115 1.92 15.43 24.77
CA ALA A 115 2.54 14.14 25.04
C ALA A 115 4.07 14.25 25.11
N PHE A 116 4.67 14.89 24.11
CA PHE A 116 6.10 15.16 24.08
C PHE A 116 6.56 15.93 25.32
N LEU A 117 5.81 16.96 25.75
CA LEU A 117 6.12 17.71 26.96
C LEU A 117 6.04 16.84 28.23
N PHE A 118 4.98 16.06 28.38
CA PHE A 118 4.78 15.22 29.57
C PHE A 118 5.71 14.00 29.61
N SER A 119 6.28 13.60 28.48
CA SER A 119 7.29 12.54 28.41
C SER A 119 8.56 12.80 29.22
N PHE A 120 8.86 14.08 29.51
CA PHE A 120 9.99 14.49 30.35
C PHE A 120 9.71 14.36 31.84
N PHE A 121 8.49 14.02 32.24
CA PHE A 121 8.12 13.89 33.65
C PHE A 121 8.33 12.45 34.14
N PRO A 122 8.57 12.26 35.45
CA PRO A 122 8.76 10.93 36.02
C PRO A 122 7.58 9.99 35.81
N LEU A 123 7.88 8.77 35.42
CA LEU A 123 6.91 7.70 35.15
C LEU A 123 6.53 6.93 36.41
N TYR A 124 7.46 6.90 37.36
CA TYR A 124 7.31 6.22 38.63
C TYR A 124 7.25 7.20 39.79
N ALA A 125 6.28 6.97 40.69
CA ALA A 125 6.15 7.72 41.92
C ALA A 125 7.03 7.10 43.02
N ASN A 126 8.34 7.27 42.91
CA ASN A 126 9.30 6.77 43.90
C ASN A 126 9.70 7.90 44.88
N ASP A 127 10.12 7.50 46.08
CA ASP A 127 10.41 8.33 47.27
C ASP A 127 11.09 9.69 47.03
N GLN A 128 10.98 10.59 48.01
CA GLN A 128 11.49 11.98 48.02
C GLN A 128 12.87 12.19 47.38
N PHE A 129 13.78 11.21 47.52
CA PHE A 129 15.12 11.25 46.95
C PHE A 129 15.11 11.23 45.40
N THR A 130 14.23 10.43 44.79
CA THR A 130 14.10 10.33 43.33
C THR A 130 13.46 11.58 42.72
N ARG A 131 12.63 12.31 43.48
CA ARG A 131 12.08 13.61 43.06
C ARG A 131 13.16 14.70 42.93
N LEU A 132 14.26 14.60 43.68
CA LEU A 132 15.33 15.58 43.67
C LEU A 132 16.26 15.44 42.44
N LEU A 133 16.43 14.22 41.93
CA LEU A 133 17.29 13.89 40.78
C LEU A 133 16.51 13.66 39.48
N GLY A 134 15.20 13.88 39.47
CA GLY A 134 14.39 13.93 38.24
C GLY A 134 13.66 12.64 37.85
N GLY A 135 13.62 11.60 38.70
CA GLY A 135 12.87 10.37 38.42
C GLY A 135 13.29 9.61 37.16
N GLY A 136 12.83 8.36 37.02
CA GLY A 136 12.93 7.68 35.72
C GLY A 136 11.91 8.28 34.75
N THR A 137 12.38 8.94 33.69
CA THR A 137 11.56 9.43 32.57
C THR A 137 11.67 8.47 31.38
N VAL A 138 10.81 8.63 30.37
CA VAL A 138 10.81 7.72 29.22
C VAL A 138 12.16 7.71 28.48
N TRP A 139 12.84 8.86 28.51
CA TRP A 139 14.16 9.08 27.91
C TRP A 139 15.28 8.37 28.65
N THR A 140 15.09 8.05 29.93
CA THR A 140 16.05 7.31 30.74
C THR A 140 15.77 5.80 30.77
N SER A 141 14.63 5.36 30.26
CA SER A 141 14.17 3.97 30.22
C SER A 141 14.72 3.19 29.00
N GLY A 142 15.99 3.39 28.65
CA GLY A 142 16.61 2.68 27.51
C GLY A 142 16.05 3.10 26.16
N ILE A 143 15.56 2.14 25.36
CA ILE A 143 15.04 2.37 24.00
C ILE A 143 13.52 2.61 23.95
N ASP A 144 12.82 2.50 25.07
CA ASP A 144 11.35 2.55 25.13
C ASP A 144 10.77 3.88 24.62
N TRP A 145 11.55 4.97 24.70
CA TRP A 145 11.19 6.28 24.14
C TRP A 145 10.90 6.23 22.63
N VAL A 146 11.51 5.28 21.90
CA VAL A 146 11.34 5.18 20.44
C VAL A 146 9.88 4.90 20.08
N LEU A 147 9.27 3.86 20.67
CA LEU A 147 7.89 3.51 20.33
C LEU A 147 6.87 4.40 21.03
N THR A 148 7.18 4.88 22.23
CA THR A 148 6.26 5.70 23.03
C THR A 148 6.17 7.14 22.53
N ILE A 149 7.28 7.74 22.11
CA ILE A 149 7.35 9.17 21.74
C ILE A 149 8.02 9.40 20.39
N GLY A 150 9.11 8.69 20.08
CA GLY A 150 9.89 8.89 18.86
C GLY A 150 9.10 8.67 17.57
N VAL A 151 8.41 7.53 17.45
CA VAL A 151 7.61 7.16 16.29
C VAL A 151 6.42 8.12 16.09
N PRO A 152 5.60 8.46 17.11
CA PRO A 152 4.61 9.53 17.01
C PRO A 152 5.20 10.89 16.60
N THR A 153 6.39 11.23 17.09
CA THR A 153 7.09 12.48 16.74
C THR A 153 7.44 12.53 15.26
N VAL A 154 8.01 11.46 14.71
CA VAL A 154 8.30 11.36 13.28
C VAL A 154 7.01 11.49 12.47
N ALA A 155 5.93 10.82 12.90
CA ALA A 155 4.65 10.89 12.20
C ALA A 155 4.09 12.32 12.12
N VAL A 156 4.08 13.05 13.23
CA VAL A 156 3.61 14.43 13.26
C VAL A 156 4.50 15.34 12.44
N PHE A 157 5.82 15.16 12.50
CA PHE A 157 6.75 15.95 11.71
C PHE A 157 6.54 15.74 10.20
N LEU A 158 6.31 14.50 9.76
CA LEU A 158 5.97 14.20 8.36
C LEU A 158 4.62 14.83 7.94
N VAL A 159 3.61 14.78 8.83
CA VAL A 159 2.31 15.45 8.61
C VAL A 159 2.49 16.97 8.49
N THR A 160 3.38 17.57 9.27
CA THR A 160 3.68 19.00 9.18
C THR A 160 4.47 19.33 7.91
N LEU A 161 5.52 18.58 7.60
CA LEU A 161 6.38 18.81 6.44
C LEU A 161 5.62 18.70 5.12
N ARG A 162 4.61 17.84 5.02
CA ARG A 162 3.80 17.71 3.79
C ARG A 162 3.06 19.02 3.41
N ARG A 163 2.81 19.91 4.38
CA ARG A 163 2.19 21.23 4.13
C ARG A 163 3.17 22.24 3.58
N PHE A 164 4.45 22.13 3.93
CA PHE A 164 5.50 23.03 3.45
C PHE A 164 6.20 22.52 2.19
N SER A 165 6.15 21.22 1.93
CA SER A 165 6.75 20.57 0.76
C SER A 165 5.75 19.61 0.10
N PRO A 166 4.77 20.11 -0.67
CA PRO A 166 3.73 19.28 -1.30
C PRO A 166 4.27 18.21 -2.26
N ASP A 167 5.39 18.49 -2.92
CA ASP A 167 6.10 17.56 -3.81
C ASP A 167 7.18 16.73 -3.10
N GLY A 168 7.28 16.86 -1.78
CA GLY A 168 8.25 16.14 -0.95
C GLY A 168 7.88 14.67 -0.72
N ILE A 169 8.40 14.11 0.38
CA ILE A 169 8.16 12.72 0.77
C ILE A 169 6.65 12.52 1.03
N ARG A 170 5.93 11.85 0.11
CA ARG A 170 4.48 11.56 0.25
C ARG A 170 4.17 10.25 0.98
N ARG A 171 5.17 9.43 1.26
CA ARG A 171 5.04 8.06 1.76
C ARG A 171 6.25 7.60 2.56
N VAL A 172 6.03 6.70 3.50
CA VAL A 172 7.05 6.04 4.32
C VAL A 172 7.03 4.56 3.97
N GLY A 173 7.99 4.11 3.16
CA GLY A 173 7.94 2.78 2.56
C GLY A 173 6.72 2.62 1.67
N SER A 174 5.87 1.63 1.97
CA SER A 174 4.59 1.40 1.27
C SER A 174 3.39 2.16 1.86
N LEU A 175 3.57 2.84 3.00
CA LEU A 175 2.49 3.51 3.71
C LEU A 175 2.38 4.98 3.31
N GLY A 176 1.17 5.47 3.10
CA GLY A 176 0.92 6.92 3.05
C GLY A 176 1.20 7.57 4.42
N ILE A 177 1.54 8.86 4.44
CA ILE A 177 1.85 9.57 5.70
C ILE A 177 0.69 9.46 6.72
N ASP A 178 -0.57 9.55 6.27
CA ASP A 178 -1.73 9.41 7.14
C ASP A 178 -1.86 7.98 7.75
N GLN A 179 -1.47 6.94 6.99
CA GLN A 179 -1.45 5.55 7.48
C GLN A 179 -0.28 5.31 8.43
N PHE A 180 0.89 5.86 8.11
CA PHE A 180 2.03 5.82 9.02
C PHE A 180 1.69 6.48 10.35
N ALA A 181 1.01 7.63 10.33
CA ALA A 181 0.57 8.29 11.55
C ALA A 181 -0.42 7.45 12.37
N SER A 182 -1.42 6.81 11.75
CA SER A 182 -2.34 5.96 12.50
C SER A 182 -1.65 4.75 13.13
N VAL A 183 -0.71 4.12 12.41
CA VAL A 183 0.11 3.01 12.93
C VAL A 183 1.00 3.50 14.08
N ALA A 184 1.68 4.63 13.91
CA ALA A 184 2.56 5.23 14.91
C ALA A 184 1.84 5.50 16.24
N PHE A 185 0.70 6.18 16.20
CA PHE A 185 -0.08 6.46 17.40
C PHE A 185 -0.72 5.20 18.00
N SER A 186 -1.14 4.23 17.18
CA SER A 186 -1.73 2.98 17.69
C SER A 186 -0.70 2.12 18.40
N VAL A 187 0.50 1.96 17.83
CA VAL A 187 1.59 1.22 18.48
C VAL A 187 1.98 1.90 19.78
N SER A 188 2.16 3.21 19.78
CA SER A 188 2.47 3.96 21.01
C SER A 188 1.37 3.80 22.07
N ALA A 189 0.10 3.91 21.69
CA ALA A 189 -1.04 3.73 22.60
C ALA A 189 -1.03 2.35 23.28
N VAL A 190 -0.74 1.29 22.52
CA VAL A 190 -0.65 -0.08 23.07
C VAL A 190 0.53 -0.19 24.04
N VAL A 191 1.68 0.41 23.74
CA VAL A 191 2.85 0.38 24.64
C VAL A 191 2.54 1.10 25.95
N TRP A 192 1.96 2.30 25.90
CA TRP A 192 1.54 3.04 27.09
C TRP A 192 0.47 2.30 27.90
N LEU A 193 -0.52 1.71 27.23
CA LEU A 193 -1.56 0.92 27.87
C LEU A 193 -0.99 -0.34 28.54
N SER A 194 -0.04 -1.02 27.87
CA SER A 194 0.68 -2.17 28.42
C SER A 194 1.40 -1.80 29.71
N TRP A 195 2.06 -0.64 29.74
CA TRP A 195 2.74 -0.16 30.94
C TRP A 195 1.77 0.16 32.08
N LEU A 196 0.67 0.86 31.76
CA LEU A 196 -0.39 1.15 32.72
C LEU A 196 -0.96 -0.16 33.30
N TRP A 197 -1.28 -1.12 32.44
CA TRP A 197 -1.80 -2.42 32.84
C TRP A 197 -0.80 -3.18 33.73
N ALA A 198 0.48 -3.18 33.38
CA ALA A 198 1.52 -3.82 34.19
C ALA A 198 1.63 -3.18 35.58
N ASN A 199 1.47 -1.86 35.71
CA ASN A 199 1.41 -1.17 37.00
C ASN A 199 0.16 -1.56 37.80
N ILE A 200 -1.01 -1.64 37.16
CA ILE A 200 -2.26 -2.07 37.81
C ILE A 200 -2.13 -3.51 38.31
N ALA A 201 -1.64 -4.43 37.48
CA ALA A 201 -1.44 -5.82 37.83
C ALA A 201 -0.46 -5.98 39.00
N ARG A 202 0.67 -5.25 38.99
CA ARG A 202 1.61 -5.22 40.13
C ARG A 202 0.96 -4.67 41.40
N GLY A 203 0.20 -3.58 41.29
CA GLY A 203 -0.52 -2.99 42.42
C GLY A 203 -1.53 -3.96 43.03
N ALA A 204 -2.27 -4.70 42.21
CA ALA A 204 -3.20 -5.73 42.68
C ALA A 204 -2.49 -6.93 43.33
N ALA A 205 -1.33 -7.34 42.79
CA ALA A 205 -0.59 -8.51 43.29
C ALA A 205 0.22 -8.23 44.57
N THR A 206 0.80 -7.03 44.68
CA THR A 206 1.78 -6.70 45.73
C THR A 206 1.31 -5.60 46.69
N GLY A 207 0.22 -4.90 46.37
CA GLY A 207 -0.24 -3.72 47.10
C GLY A 207 0.58 -2.45 46.84
N VAL A 208 1.63 -2.52 46.00
CA VAL A 208 2.54 -1.39 45.74
C VAL A 208 2.11 -0.66 44.46
N TRP A 209 1.75 0.62 44.60
CA TRP A 209 1.40 1.48 43.47
C TRP A 209 2.57 2.40 43.09
N LEU A 210 3.18 2.16 41.92
CA LEU A 210 4.31 2.95 41.43
C LEU A 210 3.96 3.87 40.25
N SER A 211 2.75 3.81 39.69
CA SER A 211 2.42 4.62 38.51
C SER A 211 2.30 6.09 38.86
N SER A 212 3.05 6.92 38.14
CA SER A 212 2.82 8.37 38.08
C SER A 212 1.54 8.70 37.31
N TRP A 213 1.04 9.93 37.48
CA TRP A 213 -0.08 10.48 36.74
C TRP A 213 0.22 10.63 35.24
N VAL A 214 1.51 10.76 34.88
CA VAL A 214 2.00 10.89 33.51
C VAL A 214 1.55 9.73 32.64
N VAL A 215 1.61 8.49 33.16
CA VAL A 215 1.21 7.28 32.43
C VAL A 215 -0.26 7.33 32.00
N TRP A 216 -1.14 7.85 32.85
CA TRP A 216 -2.56 8.02 32.52
C TRP A 216 -2.78 9.07 31.44
N VAL A 217 -2.10 10.21 31.57
CA VAL A 217 -2.20 11.31 30.60
C VAL A 217 -1.68 10.86 29.23
N GLU A 218 -0.58 10.13 29.19
CA GLU A 218 -0.02 9.61 27.95
C GLU A 218 -0.93 8.57 27.28
N VAL A 219 -1.54 7.67 28.05
CA VAL A 219 -2.58 6.76 27.50
C VAL A 219 -3.72 7.55 26.86
N ILE A 220 -4.21 8.60 27.54
CA ILE A 220 -5.30 9.44 27.03
C ILE A 220 -4.87 10.21 25.76
N LEU A 221 -3.67 10.79 25.76
CA LEU A 221 -3.15 11.55 24.63
C LEU A 221 -2.88 10.64 23.42
N MET A 222 -2.32 9.44 23.62
CA MET A 222 -2.14 8.48 22.53
C MET A 222 -3.48 7.97 22.00
N ALA A 223 -4.46 7.71 22.87
CA ALA A 223 -5.81 7.37 22.44
C ALA A 223 -6.48 8.51 21.65
N ALA A 224 -6.28 9.78 22.07
CA ALA A 224 -6.73 10.94 21.31
C ALA A 224 -6.04 11.05 19.95
N GLY A 225 -4.73 10.77 19.87
CA GLY A 225 -3.99 10.69 18.61
C GLY A 225 -4.52 9.59 17.68
N VAL A 226 -4.87 8.42 18.22
CA VAL A 226 -5.54 7.35 17.47
C VAL A 226 -6.92 7.82 16.98
N ALA A 227 -7.72 8.47 17.82
CA ALA A 227 -9.02 8.99 17.41
C ALA A 227 -8.90 10.04 16.27
N LEU A 228 -7.93 10.95 16.37
CA LEU A 228 -7.65 11.97 15.34
C LEU A 228 -7.06 11.39 14.05
N THR A 229 -6.51 10.18 14.07
CA THR A 229 -5.95 9.54 12.87
C THR A 229 -6.91 8.55 12.22
N VAL A 230 -7.64 7.77 13.02
CA VAL A 230 -8.53 6.69 12.54
C VAL A 230 -9.99 7.14 12.46
N LEU A 231 -10.49 7.87 13.45
CA LEU A 231 -11.91 8.23 13.57
C LEU A 231 -12.23 9.62 13.04
N ALA A 232 -11.23 10.40 12.64
CA ALA A 232 -11.41 11.76 12.14
C ALA A 232 -12.43 11.93 10.99
N PRO A 233 -12.58 10.99 10.03
CA PRO A 233 -13.62 11.08 9.01
C PRO A 233 -15.06 11.09 9.57
N PHE A 234 -15.27 10.62 10.80
CA PHE A 234 -16.59 10.50 11.43
C PHE A 234 -16.85 11.55 12.50
N ILE A 235 -15.85 12.37 12.85
CA ILE A 235 -15.94 13.35 13.94
C ILE A 235 -16.00 14.75 13.33
N PRO A 236 -17.14 15.47 13.38
CA PRO A 236 -17.17 16.89 13.12
C PRO A 236 -16.32 17.64 14.16
N PRO A 237 -15.49 18.64 13.78
CA PRO A 237 -15.32 19.23 12.45
C PRO A 237 -14.24 18.56 11.57
N PHE A 238 -13.57 17.51 12.03
CA PHE A 238 -12.42 16.91 11.34
C PHE A 238 -12.75 16.21 10.02
N HIS A 239 -14.00 15.80 9.82
CA HIS A 239 -14.45 15.16 8.58
C HIS A 239 -14.27 16.03 7.32
N GLU A 240 -14.28 17.36 7.47
CA GLU A 240 -14.06 18.34 6.40
C GLU A 240 -12.71 18.14 5.68
N ASP A 241 -11.70 17.61 6.40
CA ASP A 241 -10.37 17.32 5.85
C ASP A 241 -10.38 16.18 4.83
N PHE A 242 -11.48 15.44 4.70
CA PHE A 242 -11.60 14.29 3.80
C PHE A 242 -12.57 14.53 2.64
N LEU A 243 -13.55 15.42 2.79
CA LEU A 243 -14.63 15.62 1.81
C LEU A 243 -14.15 16.07 0.42
N HIS A 244 -13.01 16.76 0.34
CA HIS A 244 -12.49 17.34 -0.91
C HIS A 244 -11.10 16.80 -1.29
N ARG A 245 -10.69 15.66 -0.71
CA ARG A 245 -9.41 15.04 -1.11
C ARG A 245 -9.56 14.40 -2.47
N THR A 246 -8.63 14.69 -3.38
CA THR A 246 -8.55 13.99 -4.67
C THR A 246 -8.30 12.51 -4.42
N GLU A 247 -9.18 11.66 -4.95
CA GLU A 247 -9.00 10.23 -4.91
C GLU A 247 -7.84 9.83 -5.82
N THR A 248 -6.71 9.43 -5.23
CA THR A 248 -5.62 8.81 -5.98
C THR A 248 -5.81 7.29 -6.03
N LEU A 249 -5.83 6.74 -7.24
CA LEU A 249 -5.92 5.30 -7.50
C LEU A 249 -4.83 4.54 -6.72
N ALA A 250 -5.24 3.51 -5.97
CA ALA A 250 -4.33 2.69 -5.17
C ALA A 250 -3.21 2.09 -6.03
N HIS A 251 -2.00 2.07 -5.46
CA HIS A 251 -0.82 1.47 -6.10
C HIS A 251 -1.11 0.00 -6.44
N ARG A 252 -0.58 -0.52 -7.56
CA ARG A 252 -0.80 -1.91 -8.03
C ARG A 252 -0.69 -2.97 -6.91
N VAL A 253 0.28 -2.85 -5.99
CA VAL A 253 0.51 -3.75 -4.84
C VAL A 253 -0.54 -3.60 -3.73
N ALA A 254 -1.14 -2.42 -3.58
CA ALA A 254 -2.18 -2.12 -2.62
C ALA A 254 -3.61 -2.26 -3.20
N ARG A 255 -3.73 -2.59 -4.49
CA ARG A 255 -5.04 -2.91 -5.10
C ARG A 255 -5.54 -4.24 -4.52
N ARG A 256 -6.87 -4.36 -4.42
CA ARG A 256 -7.51 -5.59 -3.98
C ARG A 256 -7.03 -6.76 -4.85
N ALA A 257 -6.59 -7.85 -4.20
CA ALA A 257 -6.16 -9.05 -4.92
C ALA A 257 -7.28 -9.57 -5.84
N ARG A 258 -6.90 -9.96 -7.05
CA ARG A 258 -7.85 -10.55 -8.01
C ARG A 258 -8.45 -11.81 -7.37
N PRO A 259 -9.79 -11.94 -7.32
CA PRO A 259 -10.41 -13.16 -6.82
C PRO A 259 -9.98 -14.33 -7.70
N VAL A 260 -9.49 -15.39 -7.08
CA VAL A 260 -9.09 -16.61 -7.77
C VAL A 260 -10.34 -17.42 -8.06
N VAL A 261 -10.72 -17.50 -9.33
CA VAL A 261 -11.79 -18.42 -9.77
C VAL A 261 -11.22 -19.83 -9.76
N ALA A 262 -11.94 -20.77 -9.15
CA ALA A 262 -11.53 -22.17 -9.17
C ALA A 262 -11.39 -22.65 -10.61
N ARG A 263 -10.27 -23.31 -10.92
CA ARG A 263 -10.05 -23.92 -12.24
C ARG A 263 -11.24 -24.85 -12.54
N PRO A 264 -11.99 -24.65 -13.63
CA PRO A 264 -13.07 -25.56 -13.98
C PRO A 264 -12.50 -26.97 -14.11
N LEU A 265 -13.10 -27.94 -13.41
CA LEU A 265 -12.76 -29.35 -13.62
C LEU A 265 -13.14 -29.69 -15.07
N SER A 266 -12.13 -30.00 -15.89
CA SER A 266 -12.35 -30.61 -17.19
C SER A 266 -13.02 -31.96 -16.97
N ASP A 267 -14.29 -32.09 -17.37
CA ASP A 267 -14.97 -33.36 -17.32
C ASP A 267 -14.42 -34.23 -18.46
N ALA A 268 -13.48 -35.13 -18.13
CA ALA A 268 -12.86 -36.06 -19.09
C ALA A 268 -13.87 -36.99 -19.80
N ARG A 269 -15.14 -36.94 -19.39
CA ARG A 269 -16.26 -37.68 -19.98
C ARG A 269 -16.64 -37.20 -21.38
N PHE A 270 -16.28 -35.97 -21.77
CA PHE A 270 -16.55 -35.45 -23.11
C PHE A 270 -15.41 -35.63 -24.11
N THR A 271 -14.23 -36.09 -23.69
CA THR A 271 -13.06 -36.27 -24.58
C THR A 271 -12.98 -37.69 -25.19
N MET A 272 -13.94 -38.56 -24.90
CA MET A 272 -14.00 -39.93 -25.44
C MET A 272 -15.26 -40.18 -26.30
N ALA A 273 -15.67 -39.21 -27.10
CA ALA A 273 -16.42 -39.51 -28.32
C ALA A 273 -15.40 -39.73 -29.44
N ALA A 274 -14.96 -40.97 -29.60
CA ALA A 274 -14.13 -41.37 -30.72
C ALA A 274 -14.88 -41.11 -32.04
N PRO A 275 -14.23 -40.54 -33.08
CA PRO A 275 -14.87 -40.36 -34.37
C PRO A 275 -15.12 -41.73 -34.99
N SER A 276 -16.39 -42.09 -35.17
CA SER A 276 -16.78 -43.24 -35.99
C SER A 276 -16.43 -42.94 -37.45
N VAL A 277 -15.45 -43.69 -37.96
CA VAL A 277 -15.08 -43.73 -39.38
C VAL A 277 -16.15 -44.50 -40.13
N ASP A 278 -16.74 -43.89 -41.16
CA ASP A 278 -17.40 -44.62 -42.24
C ASP A 278 -16.79 -44.21 -43.59
N PRO A 279 -16.72 -45.15 -44.56
CA PRO A 279 -15.77 -45.11 -45.66
C PRO A 279 -16.24 -44.30 -46.87
N ASP A 280 -15.25 -43.80 -47.60
CA ASP A 280 -15.32 -43.05 -48.86
C ASP A 280 -16.05 -43.83 -49.99
N PRO A 281 -16.84 -43.13 -50.81
CA PRO A 281 -16.84 -43.40 -52.23
C PRO A 281 -16.72 -42.11 -53.07
N ALA A 282 -15.64 -42.01 -53.84
CA ALA A 282 -15.61 -41.19 -55.05
C ALA A 282 -16.70 -41.67 -56.03
N PRO A 283 -17.37 -40.78 -56.80
CA PRO A 283 -16.76 -40.37 -58.07
C PRO A 283 -17.12 -38.96 -58.58
N TYR A 284 -16.29 -38.51 -59.52
CA TYR A 284 -16.39 -37.30 -60.35
C TYR A 284 -17.75 -37.17 -61.07
N GLY A 285 -18.27 -35.95 -61.13
CA GLY A 285 -19.37 -35.56 -62.03
C GLY A 285 -19.77 -34.09 -61.88
N ASP A 286 -19.47 -33.27 -62.89
CA ASP A 286 -20.18 -32.01 -63.15
C ASP A 286 -21.56 -32.34 -63.76
N PRO A 287 -22.61 -31.55 -63.44
CA PRO A 287 -23.07 -30.59 -64.43
C PRO A 287 -23.49 -29.21 -63.86
N ILE A 288 -23.58 -28.29 -64.82
CA ILE A 288 -23.85 -26.85 -64.81
C ILE A 288 -25.31 -26.55 -64.38
N ASP A 289 -25.56 -25.43 -63.69
CA ASP A 289 -26.50 -24.36 -64.12
C ASP A 289 -26.68 -23.26 -63.03
N ASP A 290 -26.41 -22.03 -63.48
CA ASP A 290 -27.03 -20.73 -63.19
C ASP A 290 -27.60 -20.42 -61.79
N ASP A 291 -27.02 -19.38 -61.14
CA ASP A 291 -27.82 -18.24 -60.68
C ASP A 291 -26.94 -17.02 -60.31
N GLU A 292 -27.26 -15.90 -60.98
CA GLU A 292 -27.19 -14.48 -60.61
C GLU A 292 -26.20 -14.00 -59.49
N PRO A 293 -25.30 -13.03 -59.77
CA PRO A 293 -24.45 -12.45 -58.74
C PRO A 293 -25.25 -11.50 -57.84
N ALA A 294 -25.64 -11.98 -56.66
CA ALA A 294 -26.02 -11.13 -55.54
C ALA A 294 -24.82 -10.25 -55.12
N PRO A 295 -25.04 -8.98 -54.74
CA PRO A 295 -23.96 -8.04 -54.46
C PRO A 295 -23.11 -8.56 -53.29
N ALA A 296 -21.80 -8.67 -53.51
CA ALA A 296 -20.83 -8.98 -52.47
C ALA A 296 -21.01 -7.99 -51.30
N PRO A 297 -21.09 -8.46 -50.04
CA PRO A 297 -21.09 -7.56 -48.89
C PRO A 297 -19.78 -6.77 -48.92
N ALA A 298 -19.89 -5.44 -48.88
CA ALA A 298 -18.75 -4.54 -48.77
C ALA A 298 -17.84 -5.01 -47.64
N SER A 299 -16.58 -5.31 -47.97
CA SER A 299 -15.53 -5.66 -47.02
C SER A 299 -15.47 -4.58 -45.94
N ALA A 300 -15.93 -4.95 -44.74
CA ALA A 300 -16.01 -4.06 -43.60
C ALA A 300 -14.65 -3.43 -43.33
N GLN A 301 -14.62 -2.10 -43.17
CA GLN A 301 -13.45 -1.36 -42.72
C GLN A 301 -13.14 -1.73 -41.25
N GLN A 302 -12.50 -2.87 -41.05
CA GLN A 302 -12.10 -3.33 -39.73
C GLN A 302 -10.61 -3.07 -39.58
N ALA A 303 -10.28 -2.11 -38.71
CA ALA A 303 -8.90 -1.81 -38.42
C ALA A 303 -8.30 -2.92 -37.54
N PHE A 304 -7.11 -3.41 -37.89
CA PHE A 304 -6.41 -4.43 -37.12
C PHE A 304 -4.90 -4.17 -37.14
N TRP A 305 -4.19 -4.73 -36.16
CA TRP A 305 -2.74 -4.63 -36.11
C TRP A 305 -2.12 -5.77 -36.92
N ALA A 306 -1.19 -5.42 -37.81
CA ALA A 306 -0.49 -6.37 -38.67
C ALA A 306 1.00 -6.37 -38.37
N LEU A 307 1.57 -7.57 -38.22
CA LEU A 307 3.01 -7.77 -38.13
C LEU A 307 3.52 -8.46 -39.39
N SER A 308 4.47 -7.81 -40.08
CA SER A 308 5.11 -8.38 -41.27
C SER A 308 6.38 -9.14 -40.88
N PRO A 309 6.52 -10.43 -41.20
CA PRO A 309 7.70 -11.22 -40.82
C PRO A 309 8.99 -10.80 -41.56
N VAL A 310 8.86 -10.02 -42.63
CA VAL A 310 9.95 -9.51 -43.46
C VAL A 310 9.75 -8.01 -43.66
N GLU A 311 10.85 -7.27 -43.82
CA GLU A 311 10.78 -5.86 -44.21
C GLU A 311 10.10 -5.69 -45.57
N ARG A 312 9.03 -4.89 -45.62
CA ARG A 312 8.24 -4.60 -46.81
C ARG A 312 7.99 -3.11 -46.93
N ASP A 313 8.12 -2.60 -48.15
CA ASP A 313 7.83 -1.21 -48.45
C ASP A 313 6.32 -1.01 -48.57
N VAL A 314 5.81 0.00 -47.88
CA VAL A 314 4.44 0.50 -48.03
C VAL A 314 4.50 1.63 -49.06
N VAL A 315 3.72 1.48 -50.13
CA VAL A 315 3.76 2.38 -51.29
C VAL A 315 2.58 3.35 -51.29
N ASP A 316 2.71 4.48 -51.98
CA ASP A 316 1.58 5.38 -52.25
C ASP A 316 0.74 4.90 -53.44
N GLU A 317 -0.28 5.67 -53.81
CA GLU A 317 -1.14 5.38 -54.97
C GLU A 317 -0.36 5.36 -56.30
N ASN A 318 0.85 5.95 -56.35
CA ASN A 318 1.73 5.98 -57.52
C ASN A 318 2.81 4.89 -57.47
N GLY A 319 2.81 4.01 -56.45
CA GLY A 319 3.79 2.95 -56.26
C GLY A 319 5.14 3.40 -55.68
N LEU A 320 5.25 4.63 -55.19
CA LEU A 320 6.46 5.15 -54.55
C LEU A 320 6.50 4.75 -53.06
N PRO A 321 7.65 4.31 -52.53
CA PRO A 321 7.76 3.89 -51.13
C PRO A 321 7.60 5.09 -50.18
N VAL A 322 6.67 4.97 -49.23
CA VAL A 322 6.36 6.01 -48.23
C VAL A 322 7.07 5.71 -46.91
N PHE A 323 7.01 4.46 -46.46
CA PHE A 323 7.68 3.95 -45.27
C PHE A 323 7.79 2.42 -45.34
N ARG A 324 8.48 1.81 -44.38
CA ARG A 324 8.79 0.37 -44.38
C ARG A 324 8.22 -0.28 -43.12
N VAL A 325 7.55 -1.42 -43.28
CA VAL A 325 7.01 -2.25 -42.19
C VAL A 325 7.88 -3.49 -42.05
N GLY A 326 8.27 -3.84 -40.83
CA GLY A 326 9.18 -4.96 -40.59
C GLY A 326 8.80 -5.78 -39.35
N PRO A 327 9.58 -6.82 -39.02
CA PRO A 327 9.25 -7.80 -37.98
C PRO A 327 9.30 -7.25 -36.55
N THR A 328 9.77 -6.03 -36.37
CA THR A 328 9.98 -5.40 -35.06
C THR A 328 8.88 -4.40 -34.68
N ALA A 329 7.96 -4.07 -35.58
CA ALA A 329 6.95 -3.04 -35.36
C ALA A 329 5.59 -3.43 -35.94
N TRP A 330 4.55 -3.30 -35.11
CA TRP A 330 3.16 -3.49 -35.53
C TRP A 330 2.70 -2.30 -36.36
N ALA A 331 2.05 -2.58 -37.49
CA ALA A 331 1.50 -1.57 -38.38
C ALA A 331 -0.03 -1.60 -38.34
N LEU A 332 -0.67 -0.42 -38.25
CA LEU A 332 -2.13 -0.33 -38.18
C LEU A 332 -2.72 -0.45 -39.59
N VAL A 333 -3.38 -1.56 -39.87
CA VAL A 333 -4.20 -1.71 -41.08
C VAL A 333 -5.56 -1.05 -40.82
N ILE A 334 -5.98 -0.17 -41.71
CA ILE A 334 -7.28 0.53 -41.63
C ILE A 334 -8.31 -0.04 -42.60
N GLU A 335 -7.86 -0.77 -43.63
CA GLU A 335 -8.72 -1.39 -44.64
C GLU A 335 -8.06 -2.67 -45.19
N ASP A 336 -8.83 -3.75 -45.22
CA ASP A 336 -8.46 -5.02 -45.86
C ASP A 336 -9.10 -5.08 -47.25
N ARG A 337 -8.29 -5.08 -48.31
CA ARG A 337 -8.75 -5.23 -49.69
C ARG A 337 -8.57 -6.63 -50.25
N GLY A 338 -8.31 -7.62 -49.39
CA GLY A 338 -8.02 -9.00 -49.76
C GLY A 338 -6.58 -9.18 -50.27
N ASP A 339 -6.22 -8.47 -51.34
CA ASP A 339 -4.91 -8.57 -52.00
C ASP A 339 -3.91 -7.47 -51.57
N SER A 340 -4.37 -6.46 -50.83
CA SER A 340 -3.51 -5.40 -50.26
C SER A 340 -4.13 -4.84 -48.98
N PHE A 341 -3.28 -4.31 -48.10
CA PHE A 341 -3.71 -3.64 -46.88
C PHE A 341 -3.44 -2.13 -46.95
N VAL A 342 -4.40 -1.33 -46.51
CA VAL A 342 -4.14 0.11 -46.28
C VAL A 342 -3.58 0.25 -44.88
N VAL A 343 -2.34 0.72 -44.79
CA VAL A 343 -1.61 0.85 -43.53
C VAL A 343 -1.43 2.32 -43.19
N ARG A 344 -1.71 2.67 -41.94
CA ARG A 344 -1.42 3.99 -41.36
C ARG A 344 -0.21 3.88 -40.43
N HIS A 345 0.79 4.71 -40.69
CA HIS A 345 1.97 4.87 -39.83
C HIS A 345 1.67 5.83 -38.66
N GLU A 346 2.44 5.77 -37.57
CA GLU A 346 2.23 6.58 -36.36
C GLU A 346 2.31 8.10 -36.60
N ASP A 347 3.06 8.51 -37.62
CA ASP A 347 3.19 9.91 -38.06
C ASP A 347 2.01 10.40 -38.91
N GLY A 348 0.98 9.57 -39.09
CA GLY A 348 -0.24 9.89 -39.83
C GLY A 348 -0.18 9.63 -41.33
N ARG A 349 0.96 9.18 -41.88
CA ARG A 349 1.05 8.81 -43.30
C ARG A 349 0.31 7.50 -43.57
N ILE A 350 -0.36 7.44 -44.72
CA ILE A 350 -1.12 6.27 -45.17
C ILE A 350 -0.48 5.76 -46.45
N GLY A 351 -0.38 4.44 -46.59
CA GLY A 351 0.00 3.81 -47.84
C GLY A 351 -0.52 2.38 -47.93
N TYR A 352 -0.14 1.72 -49.02
CA TYR A 352 -0.64 0.43 -49.43
C TYR A 352 0.46 -0.62 -49.27
N LEU A 353 0.18 -1.65 -48.50
CA LEU A 353 1.01 -2.85 -48.42
C LEU A 353 0.47 -3.86 -49.44
N THR A 354 1.18 -4.03 -50.55
CA THR A 354 0.77 -4.86 -51.69
C THR A 354 1.14 -6.34 -51.55
N ASP A 355 2.09 -6.68 -50.68
CA ASP A 355 2.41 -8.06 -50.34
C ASP A 355 1.92 -8.39 -48.93
N VAL A 356 0.83 -9.16 -48.85
CA VAL A 356 0.16 -9.57 -47.60
C VAL A 356 0.52 -10.99 -47.17
N SER A 357 1.44 -11.66 -47.86
CA SER A 357 1.82 -13.05 -47.58
C SER A 357 2.48 -13.20 -46.20
N GLY A 358 1.97 -14.10 -45.35
CA GLY A 358 2.56 -14.39 -44.05
C GLY A 358 2.43 -13.29 -42.98
N VAL A 359 1.63 -12.24 -43.24
CA VAL A 359 1.34 -11.19 -42.26
C VAL A 359 0.49 -11.76 -41.12
N THR A 360 0.92 -11.54 -39.88
CA THR A 360 0.18 -11.95 -38.69
C THR A 360 -0.80 -10.86 -38.28
N ARG A 361 -2.07 -11.23 -38.03
CA ARG A 361 -3.15 -10.32 -37.59
C ARG A 361 -3.32 -10.45 -36.06
N GLY A 362 -3.50 -9.33 -35.36
CA GLY A 362 -3.68 -9.26 -33.91
C GLY A 362 -4.81 -8.34 -33.47
#